data_AF-A0A6N9VAS3-F1
#
_entry.id   AF-A0A6N9VAS3-F1
#
_cell.length_a   1.000
_cell.length_b   1.000
_cell.length_c   1.000
_cell.angle_alpha   90.00
_cell.angle_beta   90.00
_cell.angle_gamma   90.00
#
_symmetry.space_group_name_H-M   'P 1'
#
loop_
_entity.id
_entity.type
_entity.pdbx_description
1 polymer ?
#
loop_
_entity_poly.entity_id
_entity_poly.type
_entity_poly.pdbx_seq_one_letter_code
_entity_poly.pdbx_strand_id
1 'polypeptide(L)' 'MDAANDPVAALLEEARLRKTMPPPAERQRLREAAGLTRGQVAVACQVGRQTIANWEEG' A
#
# COMPACT_ATOMS: atom_id res chain seq x y z
N MET A 1 13.07 22.21 -0.46
CA MET A 1 13.10 20.74 -0.57
C MET A 1 12.16 20.43 -1.71
N ASP A 2 12.72 20.15 -2.87
CA ASP A 2 11.98 20.05 -4.13
C ASP A 2 11.10 18.79 -4.11
N ALA A 3 9.78 18.95 -4.24
CA ALA A 3 8.85 17.82 -4.24
C ALA A 3 9.10 16.86 -5.42
N ALA A 4 9.89 17.29 -6.40
CA ALA A 4 10.30 16.49 -7.55
C ALA A 4 11.24 15.31 -7.22
N ASN A 5 11.73 15.17 -5.99
CA ASN A 5 12.67 14.10 -5.60
C ASN A 5 12.21 13.29 -4.37
N ASP A 6 10.92 13.30 -4.03
CA ASP A 6 10.37 12.35 -3.05
C ASP A 6 10.04 11.02 -3.75
N PRO A 7 10.85 9.96 -3.55
CA PRO A 7 10.63 8.67 -4.19
C PRO A 7 9.31 8.02 -3.75
N VAL A 8 8.79 8.35 -2.57
CA VAL A 8 7.48 7.87 -2.11
C VAL A 8 6.36 8.57 -2.88
N ALA A 9 6.45 9.88 -3.08
CA ALA A 9 5.49 10.63 -3.87
C ALA A 9 5.44 10.15 -5.33
N ALA A 10 6.61 9.84 -5.93
CA ALA A 10 6.70 9.30 -7.28
C ALA A 10 6.06 7.89 -7.40
N LEU A 11 6.31 7.01 -6.42
CA LEU A 11 5.70 5.67 -6.37
C LEU A 11 4.18 5.75 -6.21
N LEU A 12 3.68 6.72 -5.43
CA LEU A 12 2.25 6.92 -5.22
C LEU A 12 1.54 7.41 -6.49
N GLU A 13 2.13 8.34 -7.25
CA GLU A 13 1.53 8.82 -8.50
C GLU A 13 1.53 7.73 -9.59
N GLU A 14 2.61 6.93 -9.67
CA GLU A 14 2.67 5.80 -10.60
C GLU A 14 1.63 4.72 -10.25
N ALA A 15 1.44 4.41 -8.97
CA ALA A 15 0.38 3.50 -8.50
C ALA A 15 -1.02 4.05 -8.83
N ARG A 16 -1.23 5.37 -8.70
CA ARG A 16 -2.48 6.06 -9.06
C ARG A 16 -2.81 5.92 -10.55
N LEU A 17 -1.79 6.01 -11.41
CA LEU A 17 -1.93 5.91 -12.87
C LEU A 17 -2.19 4.48 -13.35
N ARG A 18 -1.69 3.46 -12.64
CA ARG A 18 -1.79 2.05 -13.06
C ARG A 18 -3.18 1.40 -12.88
N LYS A 19 -4.14 2.06 -12.19
CA LYS A 19 -5.58 1.70 -12.00
C LYS A 19 -5.92 0.22 -11.73
N THR A 20 -4.94 -0.61 -11.40
CA THR A 20 -5.12 -2.04 -11.15
C THR A 20 -4.43 -2.33 -9.84
N MET A 21 -5.23 -2.62 -8.82
CA MET A 21 -4.69 -3.06 -7.54
C MET A 21 -3.89 -4.34 -7.76
N PRO A 22 -2.72 -4.50 -7.10
CA PRO A 22 -2.00 -5.77 -7.11
C PRO A 22 -2.93 -6.92 -6.66
N PRO A 23 -2.68 -8.17 -7.09
CA PRO A 23 -3.36 -9.34 -6.55
C PRO A 23 -3.25 -9.41 -5.01
N PRO A 24 -4.19 -10.06 -4.29
CA PRO A 24 -4.19 -10.09 -2.82
C PRO A 24 -2.84 -10.51 -2.20
N ALA A 25 -2.26 -11.61 -2.69
CA ALA A 25 -0.95 -12.08 -2.25
C ALA A 25 0.18 -11.07 -2.51
N GLU A 26 0.11 -10.31 -3.61
CA GLU A 26 1.12 -9.29 -3.92
C GLU A 26 1.00 -8.07 -2.99
N ARG A 27 -0.21 -7.74 -2.52
CA ARG A 27 -0.40 -6.69 -1.50
C ARG A 27 0.29 -7.08 -0.19
N GLN A 28 0.13 -8.33 0.24
CA GLN A 28 0.82 -8.86 1.42
C GLN A 28 2.34 -8.77 1.26
N ARG A 29 2.88 -9.27 0.14
CA ARG A 29 4.31 -9.23 -0.15
C ARG A 29 4.86 -7.80 -0.12
N LEU A 30 4.18 -6.85 -0.76
CA LEU A 30 4.59 -5.43 -0.78
C LEU A 30 4.59 -4.82 0.62
N ARG A 31 3.57 -5.10 1.43
CA ARG A 31 3.50 -4.64 2.82
C ARG A 31 4.67 -5.18 3.65
N GLU A 32 4.97 -6.47 3.53
CA GLU A 32 6.05 -7.13 4.27
C GLU A 32 7.43 -6.64 3.81
N ALA A 33 7.64 -6.46 2.50
CA ALA A 33 8.86 -5.89 1.95
C ALA A 33 9.12 -4.45 2.43
N ALA A 34 8.04 -3.69 2.70
CA ALA A 34 8.12 -2.36 3.28
C ALA A 34 8.28 -2.34 4.81
N GLY A 35 8.32 -3.50 5.48
CA GLY A 35 8.42 -3.60 6.94
C GLY A 35 7.17 -3.11 7.68
N LEU A 36 6.02 -3.07 6.99
CA LEU A 36 4.76 -2.56 7.55
C LEU A 36 3.91 -3.68 8.13
N THR A 37 3.25 -3.39 9.24
CA THR A 37 2.19 -4.23 9.80
C THR A 37 0.85 -3.93 9.14
N ARG A 38 -0.08 -4.90 9.15
CA ARG A 38 -1.48 -4.66 8.70
C ARG A 38 -2.13 -3.49 9.44
N GLY A 39 -1.76 -3.27 10.71
CA GLY A 39 -2.25 -2.15 11.52
C GLY A 39 -1.79 -0.77 11.02
N GLN A 40 -0.52 -0.65 10.62
CA GLN A 40 -0.01 0.61 10.05
C GLN A 40 -0.68 0.95 8.72
N VAL A 41 -0.91 -0.05 7.86
CA VAL A 41 -1.66 0.13 6.61
C VAL A 41 -3.13 0.50 6.90
N ALA A 42 -3.76 -0.16 7.87
CA ALA A 42 -5.14 0.14 8.27
C ALA A 42 -5.32 1.59 8.71
N VAL A 43 -4.38 2.13 9.49
CA VAL A 43 -4.36 3.55 9.90
C VAL A 43 -4.23 4.47 8.69
N ALA A 44 -3.29 4.18 7.77
CA ALA A 44 -3.08 4.99 6.57
C ALA A 44 -4.31 4.99 5.64
N CYS A 45 -5.02 3.86 5.54
CA CYS A 45 -6.20 3.69 4.71
C CYS A 45 -7.52 4.02 5.43
N GLN A 46 -7.49 4.37 6.72
CA GLN A 46 -8.67 4.66 7.55
C GLN A 46 -9.72 3.52 7.55
N VAL A 47 -9.25 2.27 7.62
CA VAL A 47 -10.09 1.07 7.69
C VAL A 47 -9.71 0.20 8.89
N GLY A 48 -10.49 -0.84 9.17
CA GLY A 48 -10.13 -1.83 10.19
C GLY A 48 -8.97 -2.72 9.74
N ARG A 49 -8.16 -3.21 10.70
CA ARG A 49 -7.10 -4.20 10.44
C ARG A 49 -7.63 -5.46 9.72
N GLN A 50 -8.87 -5.88 10.02
CA GLN A 50 -9.51 -7.01 9.35
C GLN A 50 -9.80 -6.73 7.86
N THR A 51 -10.13 -5.49 7.50
CA THR A 51 -10.33 -5.09 6.10
C THR A 51 -9.05 -5.30 5.29
N ILE A 52 -7.89 -4.93 5.87
CA ILE A 52 -6.58 -5.17 5.24
C ILE A 52 -6.30 -6.67 5.10
N ALA A 53 -6.63 -7.49 6.10
CA ALA A 53 -6.50 -8.94 6.01
C ALA A 53 -7.33 -9.51 4.85
N ASN A 54 -8.60 -9.11 4.75
CA ASN A 54 -9.48 -9.53 3.66
C ASN A 54 -8.94 -9.12 2.28
N TRP A 55 -8.35 -7.93 2.15
CA TRP A 55 -7.72 -7.50 0.89
C TRP A 55 -6.49 -8.30 0.49
N GLU A 56 -5.77 -8.88 1.46
CA GLU A 56 -4.57 -9.71 1.25
C GLU A 56 -4.92 -11.18 0.99
N GLU A 57 -6.08 -11.62 1.48
CA GLU A 57 -6.53 -13.01 1.38
C GLU A 57 -7.45 -13.25 0.16
N GLY A 58 -8.10 -12.19 -0.35
CA GLY A 58 -8.92 -12.21 -1.56
C GLY A 58 -10.41 -12.14 -1.28
#